data_AF-A0A813FR44-F1
#
_entry.id   AF-A0A813FR44-F1
#
_cell.length_a   1.000
_cell.length_b   1.000
_cell.length_c   1.000
_cell.angle_alpha   90.00
_cell.angle_beta   90.00
_cell.angle_gamma   90.00
#
_symmetry.space_group_name_H-M   'P 1'
#
loop_
_entity.id
_entity.type
_entity.pdbx_description
1 polymer ?
#
loop_
_entity_poly.entity_id
_entity_poly.type
_entity_poly.pdbx_seq_one_letter_code
_entity_poly.pdbx_strand_id
1 'polypeptide(L)'
;MGNALQQLRELNEERTDQFARVRRYFSSNNVPSGLARKAWAALSLAAQKPKRRINWDEIKMLQHLPKSLQAELHRHIREPILCVHPFFCAFDRAFTMQMQQVYQSCISEISTEQGQELFHTGEASTQMYFVLEGTFCYHAERVTAEPSFLSTGQWVGEPVLWMSWKHTGRLLAKTPCAVLAVKSKELQDILGSEGGRAGSIVREYAMQFTRHCHNHSYRLTDVGVEVDTVGKLSELAFEPPLEPTQEDSESDLESSQSSATLTA
;
A
#
# COMPACT_ATOMS: atom_id res chain seq x y z
N MET A 1 -31.23 -16.61 28.40
CA MET A 1 -30.04 -17.44 28.08
C MET A 1 -30.25 -18.43 26.92
N GLY A 2 -31.46 -18.64 26.36
CA GLY A 2 -31.66 -19.60 25.24
C GLY A 2 -31.29 -19.11 23.83
N ASN A 3 -31.22 -17.79 23.61
CA ASN A 3 -31.07 -17.23 22.26
C ASN A 3 -29.67 -17.45 21.64
N ALA A 4 -28.61 -17.42 22.46
CA ALA A 4 -27.23 -17.55 21.97
C ALA A 4 -26.89 -18.98 21.49
N LEU A 5 -27.43 -20.00 22.17
CA LEU A 5 -27.25 -21.40 21.77
C LEU A 5 -28.03 -21.74 20.49
N GLN A 6 -29.19 -21.12 20.31
CA GLN A 6 -30.01 -21.29 19.11
C GLN A 6 -29.34 -20.62 17.89
N GLN A 7 -28.86 -19.40 18.03
CA GLN A 7 -28.06 -18.72 17.00
C GLN A 7 -26.78 -19.49 16.63
N LEU A 8 -26.11 -20.10 17.61
CA LEU A 8 -24.93 -20.94 17.37
C LEU A 8 -25.26 -22.21 16.58
N ARG A 9 -26.44 -22.81 16.80
CA ARG A 9 -26.90 -23.98 16.04
C ARG A 9 -27.25 -23.61 14.62
N GLU A 10 -28.03 -22.55 14.42
CA GLU A 10 -28.42 -22.05 13.09
C GLU A 10 -27.18 -21.73 12.24
N LEU A 11 -26.18 -21.03 12.81
CA LEU A 11 -24.91 -20.73 12.13
C LEU A 11 -24.08 -21.99 11.81
N ASN A 12 -24.17 -23.04 12.64
CA ASN A 12 -23.48 -24.30 12.37
C ASN A 12 -24.21 -25.13 11.30
N GLU A 13 -25.53 -25.11 11.28
CA GLU A 13 -26.36 -25.76 10.26
C GLU A 13 -26.13 -25.13 8.88
N GLU A 14 -26.19 -23.80 8.78
CA GLU A 14 -25.92 -23.07 7.55
C GLU A 14 -24.51 -23.35 7.02
N ARG A 15 -23.50 -23.36 7.90
CA ARG A 15 -22.13 -23.72 7.53
C ARG A 15 -22.04 -25.15 6.98
N THR A 16 -22.72 -26.10 7.61
CA THR A 16 -22.70 -27.50 7.20
C THR A 16 -23.35 -27.68 5.82
N ASP A 17 -24.45 -26.97 5.57
CA ASP A 17 -25.12 -26.94 4.27
C ASP A 17 -24.21 -26.38 3.17
N GLN A 18 -23.57 -25.22 3.40
CA GLN A 18 -22.65 -24.63 2.43
C GLN A 18 -21.48 -25.57 2.08
N PHE A 19 -20.90 -26.25 3.07
CA PHE A 19 -19.85 -27.24 2.81
C PHE A 19 -20.35 -28.44 2.00
N ALA A 20 -21.58 -28.91 2.23
CA ALA A 20 -22.18 -29.97 1.42
C ALA A 20 -22.38 -29.52 -0.04
N ARG A 21 -22.82 -28.27 -0.26
CA ARG A 21 -22.96 -27.67 -1.59
C ARG A 21 -21.63 -27.58 -2.33
N VAL A 22 -20.55 -27.17 -1.66
CA VAL A 22 -19.20 -27.14 -2.25
C VAL A 22 -18.75 -28.52 -2.69
N ARG A 23 -18.94 -29.57 -1.87
CA ARG A 23 -18.59 -30.96 -2.24
C ARG A 23 -19.34 -31.40 -3.49
N ARG A 24 -20.66 -31.13 -3.52
CA ARG A 24 -21.50 -31.46 -4.68
C ARG A 24 -21.04 -30.71 -5.92
N TYR A 25 -20.71 -29.42 -5.80
CA TYR A 25 -20.21 -28.61 -6.90
C TYR A 25 -18.89 -29.14 -7.48
N PHE A 26 -17.92 -29.50 -6.63
CA PHE A 26 -16.66 -30.09 -7.10
C PHE A 26 -16.87 -31.45 -7.78
N SER A 27 -17.76 -32.28 -7.24
CA SER A 27 -18.12 -33.57 -7.83
C SER A 27 -18.82 -33.41 -9.18
N SER A 28 -19.77 -32.49 -9.29
CA SER A 28 -20.56 -32.27 -10.52
C SER A 28 -19.72 -31.65 -11.65
N ASN A 29 -18.67 -30.90 -11.32
CA ASN A 29 -17.81 -30.25 -12.30
C ASN A 29 -16.49 -31.02 -12.56
N ASN A 30 -16.36 -32.26 -12.08
CA ASN A 30 -15.16 -33.10 -12.26
C ASN A 30 -13.86 -32.38 -11.87
N VAL A 31 -13.88 -31.61 -10.77
CA VAL A 31 -12.71 -30.87 -10.31
C VAL A 31 -11.60 -31.86 -9.92
N PRO A 32 -10.37 -31.72 -10.44
CA PRO A 32 -9.28 -32.64 -10.12
C PRO A 32 -9.06 -32.75 -8.61
N SER A 33 -8.85 -33.97 -8.11
CA SER A 33 -8.75 -34.27 -6.67
C SER A 33 -7.68 -33.42 -5.96
N GLY A 34 -6.57 -33.13 -6.63
CA GLY A 34 -5.53 -32.24 -6.13
C GLY A 34 -6.00 -30.80 -5.92
N LEU A 35 -6.78 -30.25 -6.86
CA LEU A 35 -7.35 -28.90 -6.77
C LEU A 35 -8.50 -28.85 -5.75
N ALA A 36 -9.38 -29.84 -5.77
CA ALA A 36 -10.49 -29.96 -4.83
C ALA A 36 -9.99 -30.01 -3.38
N ARG A 37 -8.93 -30.78 -3.10
CA ARG A 37 -8.31 -30.85 -1.77
C ARG A 37 -7.71 -29.53 -1.32
N LYS A 38 -7.00 -28.81 -2.21
CA LYS A 38 -6.44 -27.48 -1.91
C LYS A 38 -7.55 -26.47 -1.60
N ALA A 39 -8.58 -26.42 -2.44
CA ALA A 39 -9.74 -25.54 -2.24
C ALA A 39 -10.50 -25.88 -0.94
N TRP A 40 -10.68 -27.17 -0.65
CA TRP A 40 -11.34 -27.62 0.59
C TRP A 40 -10.56 -27.21 1.84
N ALA A 41 -9.23 -27.34 1.82
CA ALA A 41 -8.37 -26.93 2.92
C ALA A 41 -8.48 -25.42 3.18
N ALA A 42 -8.42 -24.60 2.12
CA ALA A 42 -8.58 -23.15 2.22
C ALA A 42 -9.95 -22.75 2.80
N LEU A 43 -11.04 -23.36 2.31
CA LEU A 43 -12.39 -23.10 2.81
C LEU A 43 -12.57 -23.52 4.26
N SER A 44 -11.94 -24.63 4.67
CA SER A 44 -11.99 -25.12 6.05
C SER A 44 -11.26 -24.19 7.03
N LEU A 45 -10.15 -23.58 6.59
CA LEU A 45 -9.44 -22.55 7.37
C LEU A 45 -10.28 -21.27 7.48
N ALA A 46 -10.83 -20.79 6.37
CA ALA A 46 -11.70 -19.61 6.33
C ALA A 46 -13.01 -19.75 7.15
N ALA A 47 -13.45 -20.99 7.40
CA ALA A 47 -14.65 -21.27 8.19
C ALA A 47 -14.42 -21.30 9.71
N GLN A 48 -13.16 -21.27 10.16
CA GLN A 48 -12.84 -20.97 11.55
C GLN A 48 -13.17 -19.48 11.76
N LYS A 49 -13.84 -19.11 12.85
CA LYS A 49 -14.28 -17.72 13.10
C LYS A 49 -13.21 -16.96 13.92
N PRO A 50 -12.23 -16.28 13.30
CA PRO A 50 -11.51 -15.24 13.99
C PRO A 50 -12.45 -14.04 14.23
N LYS A 51 -12.09 -13.20 15.20
CA LYS A 51 -12.66 -11.84 15.26
C LYS A 51 -12.18 -11.12 13.99
N ARG A 52 -13.07 -10.90 13.02
CA ARG A 52 -12.76 -10.08 11.85
C ARG A 52 -12.88 -8.61 12.25
N ARG A 53 -11.95 -7.80 11.80
CA ARG A 53 -12.04 -6.33 11.89
C ARG A 53 -13.28 -5.88 11.13
N ILE A 54 -14.07 -4.99 11.74
CA ILE A 54 -15.29 -4.46 11.13
C ILE A 54 -14.87 -3.32 10.20
N ASN A 55 -15.19 -3.45 8.92
CA ASN A 55 -14.95 -2.42 7.93
C ASN A 55 -16.00 -1.30 8.08
N TRP A 56 -15.57 -0.04 7.88
CA TRP A 56 -16.45 1.13 7.83
C TRP A 56 -17.68 0.92 6.94
N ASP A 57 -17.50 0.37 5.74
CA ASP A 57 -18.57 0.23 4.75
C ASP A 57 -19.64 -0.79 5.14
N GLU A 58 -19.33 -1.69 6.08
CA GLU A 58 -20.29 -2.65 6.62
C GLU A 58 -21.27 -1.99 7.61
N ILE A 59 -20.87 -0.86 8.20
CA ILE A 59 -21.66 -0.16 9.21
C ILE A 59 -22.53 0.89 8.54
N LYS A 60 -23.71 0.46 8.05
CA LYS A 60 -24.72 1.34 7.42
C LYS A 60 -25.07 2.57 8.26
N MET A 61 -25.03 2.47 9.59
CA MET A 61 -25.29 3.60 10.49
C MET A 61 -24.31 4.77 10.31
N LEU A 62 -23.04 4.48 10.00
CA LEU A 62 -22.03 5.53 9.77
C LEU A 62 -22.29 6.32 8.48
N GLN A 63 -22.97 5.71 7.50
CA GLN A 63 -23.31 6.36 6.23
C GLN A 63 -24.34 7.49 6.40
N HIS A 64 -25.08 7.51 7.51
CA HIS A 64 -26.04 8.57 7.82
C HIS A 64 -25.41 9.81 8.47
N LEU A 65 -24.14 9.74 8.87
CA LEU A 65 -23.46 10.90 9.43
C LEU A 65 -23.29 12.00 8.37
N PRO A 66 -23.28 13.30 8.75
CA PRO A 66 -22.94 14.38 7.82
C PRO A 66 -21.58 14.15 7.16
N LYS A 67 -21.44 14.54 5.88
CA LYS A 67 -20.19 14.31 5.11
C LYS A 67 -18.96 14.89 5.79
N SER A 68 -19.06 16.05 6.45
CA SER A 68 -17.96 16.65 7.20
C SER A 68 -17.49 15.75 8.35
N LEU A 69 -18.42 15.19 9.12
CA LEU A 69 -18.10 14.31 10.24
C LEU A 69 -17.56 12.96 9.78
N GLN A 70 -18.06 12.41 8.66
CA GLN A 70 -17.46 11.23 8.02
C GLN A 70 -16.01 11.50 7.62
N ALA A 71 -15.75 12.68 7.04
CA ALA A 71 -14.42 13.08 6.60
C ALA A 71 -13.44 13.23 7.79
N GLU A 72 -13.89 13.80 8.91
CA GLU A 72 -13.09 13.89 10.14
C GLU A 72 -12.78 12.51 10.74
N LEU A 73 -13.78 11.63 10.82
CA LEU A 73 -13.59 10.25 11.32
C LEU A 73 -12.66 9.45 10.41
N HIS A 74 -12.83 9.55 9.09
CA HIS A 74 -11.95 8.91 8.13
C HIS A 74 -10.50 9.36 8.31
N ARG A 75 -10.26 10.68 8.44
CA ARG A 75 -8.93 11.21 8.74
C ARG A 75 -8.40 10.61 10.03
N HIS A 76 -9.14 10.73 11.13
CA HIS A 76 -8.68 10.28 12.45
C HIS A 76 -8.30 8.79 12.48
N ILE A 77 -9.03 7.95 11.74
CA ILE A 77 -8.77 6.50 11.66
C ILE A 77 -7.61 6.19 10.70
N ARG A 78 -7.49 6.89 9.58
CA ARG A 78 -6.57 6.57 8.47
C ARG A 78 -5.20 7.25 8.60
N GLU A 79 -5.15 8.46 9.16
CA GLU A 79 -3.93 9.24 9.41
C GLU A 79 -2.85 8.44 10.16
N PRO A 80 -3.10 7.85 11.35
CA PRO A 80 -2.05 7.13 12.10
C PRO A 80 -1.50 5.91 11.36
N ILE A 81 -2.22 5.40 10.35
CA ILE A 81 -1.78 4.27 9.52
C ILE A 81 -0.91 4.78 8.36
N LEU A 82 -1.40 5.78 7.62
CA LEU A 82 -0.68 6.31 6.46
C LEU A 82 0.58 7.08 6.86
N CYS A 83 0.54 7.82 7.97
CA CYS A 83 1.66 8.62 8.47
C CYS A 83 2.82 7.79 9.03
N VAL A 84 2.70 6.45 9.09
CA VAL A 84 3.87 5.57 9.28
C VAL A 84 4.79 5.65 8.06
N HIS A 85 4.24 5.91 6.87
CA HIS A 85 5.02 6.12 5.66
C HIS A 85 5.57 7.55 5.61
N PRO A 86 6.90 7.74 5.47
CA PRO A 86 7.53 9.06 5.50
C PRO A 86 6.94 10.06 4.51
N PHE A 87 6.70 9.64 3.25
CA PHE A 87 6.12 10.52 2.23
C PHE A 87 4.72 11.02 2.63
N PHE A 88 3.80 10.12 3.03
CA PHE A 88 2.45 10.53 3.42
C PHE A 88 2.46 11.39 4.68
N CYS A 89 3.36 11.12 5.63
CA CYS A 89 3.49 11.93 6.83
C CYS A 89 3.95 13.36 6.52
N ALA A 90 4.95 13.53 5.65
CA ALA A 90 5.39 14.85 5.21
C ALA A 90 4.33 15.55 4.37
N PHE A 91 3.65 14.82 3.49
CA PHE A 91 2.63 15.36 2.59
C PHE A 91 1.38 15.83 3.36
N ASP A 92 0.94 15.12 4.40
CA ASP A 92 -0.18 15.53 5.26
C ASP A 92 0.05 16.87 5.97
N ARG A 93 1.27 17.07 6.47
CA ARG A 93 1.67 18.32 7.13
C ARG A 93 1.71 19.50 6.16
N ALA A 94 2.15 19.27 4.92
CA ALA A 94 2.32 20.34 3.93
C ALA A 94 1.05 20.63 3.12
N PHE A 95 0.22 19.61 2.86
CA PHE A 95 -0.88 19.62 1.88
C PHE A 95 -2.12 18.95 2.46
N THR A 96 -2.62 19.47 3.58
CA THR A 96 -3.74 18.88 4.33
C THR A 96 -5.02 18.76 3.51
N MET A 97 -5.28 19.68 2.57
CA MET A 97 -6.47 19.63 1.71
C MET A 97 -6.44 18.43 0.76
N GLN A 98 -5.30 18.19 0.13
CA GLN A 98 -5.09 17.05 -0.76
C GLN A 98 -5.12 15.74 0.02
N MET A 99 -4.47 15.68 1.20
CA MET A 99 -4.55 14.49 2.04
C MET A 99 -5.95 14.21 2.57
N GLN A 100 -6.76 15.24 2.83
CA GLN A 100 -8.16 15.03 3.19
C GLN A 100 -8.92 14.31 2.06
N GLN A 101 -8.65 14.64 0.80
CA GLN A 101 -9.24 13.95 -0.35
C GLN A 101 -8.70 12.51 -0.48
N VAL A 102 -7.40 12.29 -0.24
CA VAL A 102 -6.79 10.96 -0.21
C VAL A 102 -7.47 10.09 0.85
N TYR A 103 -7.61 10.62 2.08
CA TYR A 103 -8.28 9.91 3.15
C TYR A 103 -9.71 9.57 2.79
N GLN A 104 -10.42 10.39 2.02
CA GLN A 104 -11.81 10.15 1.68
C GLN A 104 -12.00 9.15 0.53
N SER A 105 -11.16 9.20 -0.51
CA SER A 105 -11.46 8.61 -1.82
C SER A 105 -10.47 7.54 -2.28
N CYS A 106 -9.23 7.56 -1.78
CA CYS A 106 -8.19 6.63 -2.25
C CYS A 106 -8.09 5.35 -1.43
N ILE A 107 -8.79 5.29 -0.29
CA ILE A 107 -8.54 4.28 0.74
C ILE A 107 -9.71 3.33 0.87
N SER A 108 -9.41 2.03 0.87
CA SER A 108 -10.37 0.95 1.18
C SER A 108 -9.76 -0.07 2.13
N GLU A 109 -10.58 -0.74 2.92
CA GLU A 109 -10.14 -1.84 3.78
C GLU A 109 -10.44 -3.19 3.11
N ILE A 110 -9.46 -4.09 3.14
CA ILE A 110 -9.57 -5.44 2.57
C ILE A 110 -9.27 -6.45 3.67
N SER A 111 -10.18 -7.43 3.84
CA SER A 111 -9.96 -8.59 4.70
C SER A 111 -9.53 -9.79 3.87
N THR A 112 -8.54 -10.53 4.35
CA THR A 112 -8.02 -11.74 3.69
C THR A 112 -8.06 -12.91 4.66
N GLU A 113 -8.65 -14.01 4.24
CA GLU A 113 -8.71 -15.22 5.06
C GLU A 113 -7.38 -15.96 5.07
N GLN A 114 -7.13 -16.70 6.15
CA GLN A 114 -5.95 -17.57 6.23
C GLN A 114 -5.88 -18.51 5.02
N GLY A 115 -4.72 -18.54 4.36
CA GLY A 115 -4.46 -19.38 3.19
C GLY A 115 -4.91 -18.77 1.86
N GLN A 116 -5.51 -17.57 1.86
CA GLN A 116 -5.77 -16.82 0.63
C GLN A 116 -4.61 -15.90 0.26
N GLU A 117 -4.44 -15.68 -1.04
CA GLU A 117 -3.48 -14.73 -1.60
C GLU A 117 -4.16 -13.37 -1.73
N LEU A 118 -3.48 -12.29 -1.30
CA LEU A 118 -3.95 -10.92 -1.52
C LEU A 118 -3.71 -10.51 -2.98
N PHE A 119 -2.57 -10.92 -3.53
CA PHE A 119 -2.20 -10.77 -4.93
C PHE A 119 -1.20 -11.87 -5.33
N HIS A 120 -1.07 -12.11 -6.63
CA HIS A 120 -0.14 -13.10 -7.16
C HIS A 120 0.87 -12.50 -8.15
N THR A 121 1.95 -13.24 -8.43
CA THR A 121 2.98 -12.75 -9.35
C THR A 121 2.43 -12.49 -10.74
N GLY A 122 2.93 -11.44 -11.38
CA GLY A 122 2.61 -11.05 -12.76
C GLY A 122 1.29 -10.28 -12.90
N GLU A 123 0.47 -10.24 -11.85
CA GLU A 123 -0.74 -9.42 -11.78
C GLU A 123 -0.38 -7.94 -11.87
N ALA A 124 -1.14 -7.18 -12.66
CA ALA A 124 -1.00 -5.73 -12.73
C ALA A 124 -1.41 -5.13 -11.39
N SER A 125 -0.48 -4.47 -10.72
CA SER A 125 -0.77 -3.88 -9.42
C SER A 125 -1.61 -2.62 -9.59
N THR A 126 -2.55 -2.40 -8.68
CA THR A 126 -3.40 -1.20 -8.64
C THR A 126 -3.44 -0.52 -7.28
N GLN A 127 -2.80 -1.12 -6.27
CA GLN A 127 -2.94 -0.73 -4.87
C GLN A 127 -1.67 -1.01 -4.09
N MET A 128 -1.33 -0.08 -3.19
CA MET A 128 -0.38 -0.28 -2.11
C MET A 128 -1.15 -0.69 -0.86
N TYR A 129 -0.57 -1.52 0.01
CA TYR A 129 -1.23 -2.07 1.19
C TYR A 129 -0.46 -1.80 2.47
N PHE A 130 -1.16 -1.39 3.54
CA PHE A 130 -0.65 -1.36 4.91
C PHE A 130 -1.27 -2.49 5.71
N VAL A 131 -0.46 -3.27 6.43
CA VAL A 131 -0.95 -4.36 7.28
C VAL A 131 -1.57 -3.77 8.55
N LEU A 132 -2.85 -4.02 8.75
CA LEU A 132 -3.59 -3.60 9.93
C LEU A 132 -3.60 -4.68 11.00
N GLU A 133 -3.81 -5.92 10.59
CA GLU A 133 -3.92 -7.08 11.47
C GLU A 133 -3.41 -8.32 10.76
N GLY A 134 -2.84 -9.24 11.53
CA GLY A 134 -2.41 -10.55 11.08
C GLY A 134 -0.98 -10.59 10.55
N THR A 135 -0.68 -11.64 9.80
CA THR A 135 0.64 -11.86 9.22
C THR A 135 0.52 -12.39 7.80
N PHE A 136 1.18 -11.69 6.88
CA PHE A 136 1.37 -12.16 5.51
C PHE A 136 2.76 -12.75 5.31
N CYS A 137 2.87 -13.61 4.32
CA CYS A 137 4.11 -14.21 3.87
C CYS A 137 4.26 -13.96 2.38
N TYR A 138 5.27 -13.18 2.04
CA TYR A 138 5.63 -12.81 0.70
C TYR A 138 6.66 -13.80 0.13
N HIS A 139 6.39 -14.31 -1.06
CA HIS A 139 7.32 -15.15 -1.80
C HIS A 139 7.70 -14.42 -3.09
N ALA A 140 8.93 -13.91 -3.15
CA ALA A 140 9.49 -13.33 -4.36
C ALA A 140 9.74 -14.45 -5.39
N GLU A 141 9.36 -14.23 -6.65
CA GLU A 141 9.59 -15.23 -7.69
C GLU A 141 10.95 -15.07 -8.37
N ARG A 142 11.44 -13.83 -8.47
CA ARG A 142 12.70 -13.49 -9.15
C ARG A 142 13.94 -13.61 -8.27
N VAL A 143 13.76 -13.75 -6.96
CA VAL A 143 14.85 -13.82 -5.98
C VAL A 143 14.75 -15.16 -5.28
N THR A 144 15.79 -15.98 -5.35
CA THR A 144 15.95 -17.20 -4.52
C THR A 144 16.25 -16.81 -3.07
N ALA A 145 15.39 -15.99 -2.48
CA ALA A 145 15.48 -15.54 -1.11
C ALA A 145 14.44 -16.27 -0.25
N GLU A 146 14.73 -16.35 1.04
CA GLU A 146 13.77 -16.81 2.03
C GLU A 146 12.48 -15.98 1.98
N PRO A 147 11.31 -16.58 2.25
CA PRO A 147 10.06 -15.85 2.33
C PRO A 147 10.14 -14.71 3.35
N SER A 148 9.66 -13.54 2.97
CA SER A 148 9.57 -12.38 3.86
C SER A 148 8.23 -12.37 4.57
N PHE A 149 8.20 -11.99 5.85
CA PHE A 149 6.97 -11.88 6.62
C PHE A 149 6.62 -10.42 6.85
N LEU A 150 5.35 -10.08 6.64
CA LEU A 150 4.80 -8.75 6.90
C LEU A 150 3.81 -8.82 8.06
N SER A 151 4.02 -7.97 9.06
CA SER A 151 3.18 -7.80 10.24
C SER A 151 2.58 -6.40 10.31
N THR A 152 1.65 -6.18 11.24
CA THR A 152 1.00 -4.89 11.49
C THR A 152 1.96 -3.71 11.49
N GLY A 153 1.59 -2.65 10.78
CA GLY A 153 2.37 -1.41 10.63
C GLY A 153 3.32 -1.39 9.44
N GLN A 154 3.60 -2.55 8.82
CA GLN A 154 4.40 -2.61 7.59
C GLN A 154 3.54 -2.41 6.35
N TRP A 155 4.16 -2.02 5.24
CA TRP A 155 3.51 -1.84 3.94
C TRP A 155 4.16 -2.65 2.83
N VAL A 156 3.44 -2.77 1.71
CA VAL A 156 3.83 -3.52 0.52
C VAL A 156 3.16 -2.94 -0.71
N GLY A 157 3.81 -3.04 -1.87
CA GLY A 157 3.27 -2.62 -3.16
C GLY A 157 3.45 -1.14 -3.47
N GLU A 158 4.26 -0.38 -2.72
CA GLU A 158 4.51 1.05 -2.96
C GLU A 158 4.86 1.41 -4.43
N PRO A 159 5.67 0.61 -5.19
CA PRO A 159 6.03 0.99 -6.55
C PRO A 159 4.85 1.30 -7.48
N VAL A 160 3.68 0.70 -7.24
CA VAL A 160 2.46 0.94 -8.03
C VAL A 160 1.97 2.39 -7.97
N LEU A 161 2.33 3.13 -6.94
CA LEU A 161 1.94 4.53 -6.79
C LEU A 161 2.73 5.44 -7.75
N TRP A 162 3.95 5.05 -8.11
CA TRP A 162 4.91 5.93 -8.79
C TRP A 162 5.27 5.50 -10.20
N MET A 163 5.15 4.20 -10.50
CA MET A 163 5.53 3.63 -11.79
C MET A 163 4.59 2.48 -12.18
N SER A 164 4.64 2.10 -13.47
CA SER A 164 3.93 0.89 -13.92
C SER A 164 4.52 -0.33 -13.21
N TRP A 165 3.65 -1.03 -12.47
CA TRP A 165 4.08 -2.14 -11.62
C TRP A 165 3.25 -3.39 -11.86
N LYS A 166 3.93 -4.53 -11.92
CA LYS A 166 3.34 -5.85 -11.82
C LYS A 166 3.93 -6.52 -10.60
N HIS A 167 3.10 -7.21 -9.84
CA HIS A 167 3.55 -7.93 -8.67
C HIS A 167 4.68 -8.90 -9.05
N THR A 168 5.78 -8.82 -8.31
CA THR A 168 7.01 -9.60 -8.55
C THR A 168 7.09 -10.88 -7.71
N GLY A 169 6.08 -11.07 -6.87
CA GLY A 169 5.86 -12.26 -6.08
C GLY A 169 4.39 -12.37 -5.69
N ARG A 170 4.11 -13.31 -4.79
CA ARG A 170 2.77 -13.50 -4.22
C ARG A 170 2.75 -13.19 -2.74
N LEU A 171 1.63 -12.66 -2.26
CA LEU A 171 1.44 -12.35 -0.85
C LEU A 171 0.33 -13.21 -0.26
N LEU A 172 0.71 -14.13 0.64
CA LEU A 172 -0.21 -15.13 1.21
C LEU A 172 -0.52 -14.80 2.68
N ALA A 173 -1.79 -14.78 3.05
CA ALA A 173 -2.22 -14.63 4.43
C ALA A 173 -1.92 -15.91 5.25
N LYS A 174 -1.11 -15.78 6.30
CA LYS A 174 -0.75 -16.89 7.21
C LYS A 174 -1.67 -16.97 8.42
N THR A 175 -2.30 -15.86 8.76
CA THR A 175 -3.42 -15.74 9.68
C THR A 175 -4.59 -15.09 8.94
N PRO A 176 -5.78 -14.96 9.53
CA PRO A 176 -6.73 -13.95 9.11
C PRO A 176 -6.05 -12.58 9.18
N CYS A 177 -6.20 -11.79 8.12
CA CYS A 177 -5.52 -10.51 7.97
C CYS A 177 -6.50 -9.41 7.55
N ALA A 178 -6.16 -8.18 7.89
CA ALA A 178 -6.80 -6.99 7.36
C ALA A 178 -5.72 -6.01 6.86
N VAL A 179 -5.97 -5.37 5.73
CA VAL A 179 -5.08 -4.36 5.15
C VAL A 179 -5.84 -3.10 4.79
N LEU A 180 -5.14 -1.97 4.86
CA LEU A 180 -5.60 -0.71 4.29
C LEU A 180 -4.97 -0.56 2.92
N ALA A 181 -5.79 -0.54 1.87
CA ALA A 181 -5.36 -0.40 0.49
C ALA A 181 -5.45 1.06 0.04
N VAL A 182 -4.36 1.60 -0.47
CA VAL A 182 -4.28 2.89 -1.15
C VAL A 182 -4.31 2.64 -2.65
N LYS A 183 -5.37 3.09 -3.32
CA LYS A 183 -5.59 2.89 -4.75
C LYS A 183 -4.75 3.87 -5.55
N SER A 184 -3.92 3.34 -6.45
CA SER A 184 -2.93 4.15 -7.17
C SER A 184 -3.57 5.15 -8.11
N LYS A 185 -4.63 4.75 -8.83
CA LYS A 185 -5.29 5.63 -9.80
C LYS A 185 -5.91 6.85 -9.12
N GLU A 186 -6.74 6.65 -8.11
CA GLU A 186 -7.39 7.73 -7.38
C GLU A 186 -6.35 8.64 -6.69
N LEU A 187 -5.27 8.05 -6.17
CA LEU A 187 -4.17 8.82 -5.60
C LEU A 187 -3.50 9.70 -6.67
N GLN A 188 -3.14 9.10 -7.81
CA GLN A 188 -2.50 9.81 -8.92
C GLN A 188 -3.40 10.89 -9.51
N ASP A 189 -4.71 10.67 -9.56
CA ASP A 189 -5.67 11.68 -10.01
C ASP A 189 -5.69 12.89 -9.06
N ILE A 190 -5.71 12.67 -7.74
CA ILE A 190 -5.70 13.75 -6.72
C ILE A 190 -4.35 14.47 -6.69
N LEU A 191 -3.25 13.72 -6.72
CA LEU A 191 -1.91 14.29 -6.66
C LEU A 191 -1.48 14.94 -7.98
N GLY A 192 -2.02 14.45 -9.10
CA GLY A 192 -1.71 14.91 -10.46
C GLY A 192 -2.64 16.01 -10.99
N SER A 193 -3.84 16.18 -10.43
CA SER A 193 -4.72 17.32 -10.76
C SER A 193 -4.17 18.64 -10.26
N GLU A 194 -3.25 18.61 -9.30
CA GLU A 194 -2.72 19.77 -8.62
C GLU A 194 -1.43 20.26 -9.30
N GLY A 195 -1.48 21.44 -9.90
CA GLY A 195 -0.29 22.18 -10.31
C GLY A 195 0.47 22.77 -9.11
N GLY A 196 1.61 23.40 -9.38
CA GLY A 196 2.38 24.12 -8.35
C GLY A 196 3.17 23.20 -7.41
N ARG A 197 3.36 23.62 -6.15
CA ARG A 197 4.31 23.01 -5.22
C ARG A 197 4.00 21.55 -4.88
N ALA A 198 2.72 21.20 -4.69
CA ALA A 198 2.32 19.83 -4.34
C ALA A 198 2.69 18.85 -5.45
N GLY A 199 2.30 19.15 -6.70
CA GLY A 199 2.64 18.33 -7.86
C GLY A 199 4.14 18.24 -8.11
N SER A 200 4.90 19.31 -7.88
CA SER A 200 6.37 19.29 -7.97
C SER A 200 7.00 18.32 -6.96
N ILE A 201 6.57 18.34 -5.70
CA ILE A 201 7.09 17.44 -4.66
C ILE A 201 6.74 15.98 -4.97
N VAL A 202 5.50 15.72 -5.38
CA VAL A 202 5.07 14.36 -5.78
C VAL A 202 5.92 13.85 -6.95
N ARG A 203 6.15 14.70 -7.96
CA ARG A 203 6.97 14.35 -9.12
C ARG A 203 8.42 14.07 -8.72
N GLU A 204 8.99 14.92 -7.88
CA GLU A 204 10.36 14.76 -7.39
C GLU A 204 10.49 13.44 -6.63
N TYR A 205 9.58 13.16 -5.69
CA TYR A 205 9.57 11.91 -4.95
C TYR A 205 9.45 10.70 -5.90
N ALA A 206 8.49 10.71 -6.82
CA ALA A 206 8.29 9.61 -7.77
C ALA A 206 9.53 9.38 -8.66
N MET A 207 10.21 10.45 -9.09
CA MET A 207 11.44 10.39 -9.87
C MET A 207 12.59 9.78 -9.06
N GLN A 208 12.79 10.25 -7.82
CA GLN A 208 13.84 9.74 -6.93
C GLN A 208 13.60 8.27 -6.57
N PHE A 209 12.35 7.90 -6.27
CA PHE A 209 11.94 6.53 -6.02
C PHE A 209 12.23 5.63 -7.24
N THR A 210 11.79 6.04 -8.44
CA THR A 210 12.02 5.28 -9.68
C THR A 210 13.51 5.15 -9.99
N ARG A 211 14.30 6.21 -9.79
CA ARG A 211 15.76 6.17 -9.95
C ARG A 211 16.41 5.21 -8.95
N HIS A 212 15.98 5.22 -7.69
CA HIS A 212 16.45 4.28 -6.68
C HIS A 212 16.14 2.83 -7.08
N CYS A 213 14.92 2.56 -7.55
CA CYS A 213 14.49 1.26 -8.04
C CYS A 213 15.30 0.77 -9.24
N HIS A 214 15.60 1.65 -10.21
CA HIS A 214 16.45 1.30 -11.35
C HIS A 214 17.87 0.91 -10.93
N ASN A 215 18.47 1.69 -10.02
CA ASN A 215 19.82 1.42 -9.51
C ASN A 215 19.91 0.13 -8.68
N HIS A 216 18.79 -0.34 -8.13
CA HIS A 216 18.69 -1.55 -7.32
C HIS A 216 17.76 -2.61 -7.94
N SER A 217 17.65 -2.62 -9.27
CA SER A 217 16.70 -3.47 -10.00
C SER A 217 16.77 -4.96 -9.67
N TYR A 218 17.95 -5.46 -9.31
CA TYR A 218 18.20 -6.86 -8.92
C TYR A 218 17.57 -7.26 -7.56
N ARG A 219 17.18 -6.28 -6.73
CA ARG A 219 16.53 -6.47 -5.42
C ARG A 219 15.10 -5.96 -5.38
N LEU A 220 14.59 -5.46 -6.50
CA LEU A 220 13.29 -4.79 -6.53
C LEU A 220 12.16 -5.82 -6.38
N THR A 221 11.40 -5.70 -5.29
CA THR A 221 10.27 -6.57 -4.96
C THR A 221 9.07 -5.76 -4.45
N ASP A 222 7.93 -6.41 -4.22
CA ASP A 222 6.74 -5.76 -3.67
C ASP A 222 6.92 -5.29 -2.22
N VAL A 223 7.80 -5.91 -1.43
CA VAL A 223 8.06 -5.54 -0.03
C VAL A 223 8.70 -4.14 0.09
N GLY A 224 9.04 -3.53 -1.05
CA GLY A 224 9.38 -2.13 -1.13
C GLY A 224 10.78 -1.84 -0.61
N VAL A 225 11.04 -0.55 -0.43
CA VAL A 225 12.33 -0.04 0.03
C VAL A 225 12.27 0.12 1.55
N GLU A 226 13.41 -0.05 2.23
CA GLU A 226 13.51 0.16 3.67
C GLU A 226 13.02 1.56 4.10
N VAL A 227 12.38 1.63 5.27
CA VAL A 227 11.77 2.86 5.82
C VAL A 227 12.73 4.05 5.81
N ASP A 228 13.99 3.83 6.21
CA ASP A 228 15.02 4.87 6.26
C ASP A 228 15.32 5.45 4.88
N THR A 229 15.28 4.61 3.83
CA THR A 229 15.50 5.06 2.46
C THR A 229 14.29 5.82 1.95
N VAL A 230 13.08 5.33 2.21
CA VAL A 230 11.83 6.06 1.92
C VAL A 230 11.83 7.43 2.61
N GLY A 231 12.32 7.51 3.85
CA GLY A 231 12.53 8.75 4.60
C GLY A 231 13.44 9.72 3.85
N LYS A 232 14.63 9.29 3.46
CA LYS A 232 15.60 10.11 2.70
C LYS A 232 15.04 10.59 1.37
N LEU A 233 14.36 9.71 0.63
CA LEU A 233 13.72 10.09 -0.65
C LEU A 233 12.62 11.13 -0.42
N SER A 234 11.88 11.02 0.69
CA SER A 234 10.86 12.00 1.08
C SER A 234 11.52 13.33 1.42
N GLU A 235 12.52 13.35 2.28
CA GLU A 235 13.25 14.59 2.66
C GLU A 235 13.78 15.33 1.43
N LEU A 236 14.45 14.63 0.51
CA LEU A 236 14.96 15.20 -0.74
C LEU A 236 13.86 15.83 -1.61
N ALA A 237 12.65 15.26 -1.60
CA ALA A 237 11.55 15.79 -2.39
C ALA A 237 10.93 17.06 -1.79
N PHE A 238 10.87 17.16 -0.45
CA PHE A 238 10.28 18.31 0.25
C PHE A 238 11.27 19.46 0.44
N GLU A 239 12.55 19.14 0.56
CA GLU A 239 13.67 20.06 0.69
C GLU A 239 14.74 19.71 -0.36
N PRO A 240 14.53 20.09 -1.64
CA PRO A 240 15.53 19.84 -2.65
C PRO A 240 16.83 20.55 -2.26
N PRO A 241 18.00 19.91 -2.45
CA PRO A 241 19.28 20.58 -2.22
C PRO A 241 19.30 21.90 -2.98
N LEU A 242 19.77 22.97 -2.33
CA LEU A 242 20.01 24.24 -3.02
C LEU A 242 20.89 23.93 -4.23
N GLU A 243 20.37 24.17 -5.44
CA GLU A 243 21.21 24.15 -6.63
C GLU A 243 22.36 25.14 -6.36
N PRO A 244 23.64 24.76 -6.62
CA PRO A 244 24.72 25.72 -6.52
C PRO A 244 24.38 26.88 -7.46
N THR A 245 24.13 28.05 -6.87
CA THR A 245 23.92 29.28 -7.59
C THR A 245 25.11 29.48 -8.52
N GLN A 246 24.85 29.70 -9.81
CA GLN A 246 25.87 29.96 -10.84
C GLN A 246 26.74 31.21 -10.56
N GLU A 247 26.53 31.89 -9.42
CA GLU A 247 27.28 33.07 -8.99
C GLU A 247 28.69 32.75 -8.45
N ASP A 248 28.98 31.50 -8.08
CA ASP A 248 30.32 31.11 -7.60
C ASP A 248 31.34 30.84 -8.72
N SER A 249 30.93 30.95 -9.99
CA SER A 249 31.81 30.72 -11.16
C SER A 249 32.27 31.99 -11.89
N GLU A 250 31.80 33.18 -11.52
CA GLU A 250 32.20 34.44 -12.18
C GLU A 250 33.19 35.31 -11.36
N SER A 251 33.49 34.97 -10.10
CA SER A 251 34.39 35.79 -9.27
C SER A 251 35.89 35.54 -9.48
N ASP A 252 36.27 34.52 -10.27
CA ASP A 252 37.69 34.17 -10.52
C ASP A 252 38.25 34.68 -11.86
N LEU A 253 37.48 35.42 -12.67
CA LEU A 253 37.92 35.89 -14.00
C LEU A 253 38.29 37.38 -14.08
N GLU A 254 38.00 38.20 -13.07
CA GLU A 254 38.36 39.63 -13.09
C GLU A 254 39.72 39.97 -12.43
N SER A 255 40.40 39.04 -11.77
CA SER A 255 41.71 39.32 -11.14
C SER A 255 42.90 39.27 -12.12
N SER A 256 42.71 38.84 -13.38
CA SER A 256 43.79 38.61 -14.34
C SER A 256 44.01 39.69 -15.41
N GLN A 257 43.26 40.81 -15.40
CA GLN A 257 43.41 41.88 -16.41
C GLN A 257 44.09 43.18 -15.93
N SER A 258 44.74 43.22 -14.76
CA SER A 258 45.40 44.44 -14.24
C SER A 258 46.94 44.43 -14.25
N SER A 259 47.58 43.70 -15.18
CA SER A 259 49.05 43.73 -15.30
C SER A 259 49.56 43.53 -16.73
N ALA A 260 49.20 44.44 -17.65
CA ALA A 260 49.85 44.48 -18.97
C ALA A 260 49.73 45.82 -19.72
N THR A 261 49.97 46.97 -19.08
CA THR A 261 50.26 48.20 -19.85
C THR A 261 51.18 49.15 -19.09
N LEU A 262 52.48 48.90 -19.16
CA LEU A 262 53.54 49.90 -18.97
C LEU A 262 54.85 49.26 -19.43
N THR A 263 55.25 49.53 -20.67
CA THR A 263 56.63 49.86 -21.12
C THR A 263 56.63 49.96 -22.66
N ALA A 264 57.32 51.01 -23.16
CA ALA A 264 57.62 51.41 -24.54
C ALA A 264 56.64 52.42 -25.17
#